data_AF-A0A4T0X6Q7-F1
#
_entry.id   AF-A0A4T0X6Q7-F1
#
_cell.length_a   1.000
_cell.length_b   1.000
_cell.length_c   1.000
_cell.angle_alpha   90.00
_cell.angle_beta   90.00
_cell.angle_gamma   90.00
#
_symmetry.space_group_name_H-M   'P 1'
#
loop_
_entity.id
_entity.type
_entity.pdbx_description
1 polymer ?
#
loop_
_entity_poly.entity_id
_entity_poly.type
_entity_poly.pdbx_seq_one_letter_code
_entity_poly.pdbx_strand_id
1 'polypeptide(L)'
;MNIIENNYTLKKVAQKDSRSCSICFRQADAVLVSKDNKDWFYVCEVHLKDKGFAEEVHENGWQETLESLEKAKLGIREKKGWKEGWKTEIKIDEEKVEHLEEQLKSYKVWYVLDSLIYKTRLTKLLKKKEEAAIREKLHSGKLLPTTSNLKKL
;
A
#
# COMPACT_ATOMS: atom_id res chain seq x y z
N MET A 1 8.22 20.85 -10.57
CA MET A 1 7.32 20.57 -9.42
C MET A 1 7.45 19.09 -9.10
N ASN A 2 7.91 18.72 -7.91
CA ASN A 2 8.00 17.31 -7.52
C ASN A 2 6.60 16.80 -7.16
N ILE A 3 5.95 16.16 -8.13
CA ILE A 3 4.69 15.43 -8.01
C ILE A 3 5.03 14.10 -7.32
N ILE A 4 4.29 13.75 -6.28
CA ILE A 4 4.47 12.48 -5.58
C ILE A 4 3.93 11.37 -6.46
N GLU A 5 4.65 10.27 -6.68
CA GLU A 5 4.14 9.13 -7.44
C GLU A 5 3.01 8.39 -6.67
N ASN A 6 1.97 7.92 -7.36
CA ASN A 6 0.89 7.10 -6.79
C ASN A 6 1.34 5.64 -6.54
N ASN A 7 2.45 5.47 -5.84
CA ASN A 7 3.04 4.19 -5.49
C ASN A 7 3.30 4.18 -3.99
N TYR A 8 2.52 3.38 -3.27
CA TYR A 8 2.55 3.31 -1.82
C TYR A 8 3.00 1.93 -1.34
N THR A 9 3.80 1.89 -0.28
CA THR A 9 4.24 0.67 0.38
C THR A 9 3.53 0.54 1.73
N LEU A 10 3.09 -0.67 2.06
CA LEU A 10 2.45 -0.96 3.34
C LEU A 10 3.52 -1.18 4.42
N LYS A 11 3.38 -0.48 5.53
CA LYS A 11 4.17 -0.70 6.75
C LYS A 11 3.22 -0.92 7.91
N LYS A 12 3.49 -1.92 8.75
CA LYS A 12 2.79 -2.10 10.03
C LYS A 12 3.55 -1.37 11.14
N VAL A 13 2.83 -0.66 12.00
CA VAL A 13 3.38 0.03 13.16
C VAL A 13 3.01 -0.69 14.45
N ALA A 14 3.75 -0.42 15.52
CA ALA A 14 3.42 -0.94 16.84
C ALA A 14 2.08 -0.37 17.34
N GLN A 15 1.37 -1.11 18.19
CA GLN A 15 0.06 -0.69 18.72
C GLN A 15 0.11 0.67 19.43
N LYS A 16 1.23 1.00 20.09
CA LYS A 16 1.45 2.31 20.74
C LYS A 16 1.47 3.49 19.76
N ASP A 17 1.88 3.23 18.52
CA ASP A 17 2.02 4.24 17.45
C ASP A 17 0.81 4.21 16.50
N SER A 18 -0.18 3.35 16.77
CA SER A 18 -1.40 3.27 15.99
C SER A 18 -2.17 4.60 16.03
N ARG A 19 -2.77 4.94 14.90
CA ARG A 19 -3.55 6.19 14.73
C ARG A 19 -4.88 5.87 14.06
N SER A 20 -5.74 6.87 13.97
CA SER A 20 -7.02 6.73 13.29
C SER A 20 -6.85 6.55 11.78
N CYS A 21 -7.62 5.63 11.20
CA CYS A 21 -7.73 5.42 9.77
C CYS A 21 -8.21 6.71 9.09
N SER A 22 -7.64 7.03 7.94
CA SER A 22 -7.96 8.26 7.19
C SER A 22 -9.35 8.25 6.56
N ILE A 23 -10.06 7.11 6.60
CA ILE A 23 -11.35 6.89 5.93
C ILE A 23 -12.47 6.79 6.95
N CYS A 24 -12.36 5.83 7.89
CA CYS A 24 -13.41 5.59 8.89
C CYS A 24 -13.04 6.01 10.32
N PHE A 25 -11.85 6.57 10.52
CA PHE A 25 -11.34 7.03 11.82
C PHE A 25 -11.22 5.96 12.92
N ARG A 26 -11.42 4.67 12.60
CA ARG A 26 -11.12 3.55 13.51
C ARG A 26 -9.62 3.40 13.70
N GLN A 27 -9.21 2.82 14.82
CA GLN A 27 -7.79 2.54 15.10
C GLN A 27 -7.19 1.68 13.98
N ALA A 28 -6.02 2.10 13.50
CA ALA A 28 -5.28 1.48 12.42
C ALA A 28 -3.79 1.41 12.76
N ASP A 29 -3.20 0.26 12.49
CA ASP A 29 -1.79 -0.07 12.65
C ASP A 29 -1.06 -0.21 11.29
N ALA A 30 -1.81 -0.17 10.19
CA ALA A 30 -1.27 -0.15 8.83
C ALA A 30 -1.10 1.29 8.32
N VAL A 31 0.08 1.57 7.77
CA VAL A 31 0.47 2.85 7.18
C VAL A 31 0.88 2.63 5.74
N LEU A 32 0.24 3.37 4.83
CA LEU A 32 0.66 3.46 3.44
C LEU A 32 1.63 4.63 3.30
N VAL A 33 2.84 4.34 2.82
CA VAL A 33 3.93 5.32 2.67
C VAL A 33 4.29 5.42 1.20
N SER A 34 4.25 6.64 0.65
CA SER A 34 4.70 6.89 -0.72
C SER A 34 6.17 6.52 -0.87
N LYS A 35 6.57 6.05 -2.06
CA LYS A 35 7.98 5.76 -2.43
C LYS A 35 8.96 6.88 -2.07
N ASP A 36 8.51 8.13 -2.14
CA ASP A 36 9.30 9.32 -1.80
C ASP A 36 9.38 9.64 -0.30
N ASN A 37 8.65 8.90 0.54
CA ASN A 37 8.44 9.16 1.97
C ASN A 37 7.88 10.56 2.32
N LYS A 38 7.42 11.32 1.31
CA LYS A 38 6.85 12.68 1.47
C LYS A 38 5.38 12.68 1.90
N ASP A 39 4.69 11.56 1.66
CA ASP A 39 3.29 11.38 2.00
C ASP A 39 3.11 10.00 2.66
N TRP A 40 2.37 10.00 3.75
CA TRP A 40 2.00 8.78 4.47
C TRP A 40 0.65 8.97 5.15
N PHE A 41 -0.06 7.87 5.37
CA PHE A 41 -1.33 7.90 6.09
C PHE A 41 -1.72 6.52 6.61
N TYR A 42 -2.58 6.53 7.63
CA TYR A 42 -3.07 5.31 8.27
C TYR A 42 -4.33 4.80 7.56
N VAL A 43 -4.38 3.48 7.36
CA VAL A 43 -5.50 2.75 6.76
C VAL A 43 -5.76 1.48 7.58
N CYS A 44 -7.03 1.15 7.84
CA CYS A 44 -7.35 -0.12 8.50
C CYS A 44 -7.49 -1.24 7.46
N GLU A 45 -7.30 -2.48 7.88
CA GLU A 45 -7.31 -3.65 6.98
C GLU A 45 -8.63 -3.81 6.18
N VAL A 46 -9.76 -3.36 6.75
CA VAL A 46 -11.06 -3.39 6.07
C VAL A 46 -11.05 -2.51 4.81
N HIS A 47 -10.48 -1.30 4.89
CA HIS A 47 -10.39 -0.41 3.73
C HIS A 47 -9.23 -0.74 2.82
N LEU A 48 -8.19 -1.41 3.32
CA LEU A 48 -7.10 -1.88 2.46
C LEU A 48 -7.57 -2.97 1.49
N LYS A 49 -8.56 -3.78 1.89
CA LYS A 49 -9.20 -4.80 1.04
C LYS A 49 -10.25 -4.24 0.07
N ASP A 50 -10.60 -2.96 0.19
CA ASP A 50 -11.59 -2.33 -0.67
C ASP A 50 -10.96 -1.92 -2.01
N LYS A 51 -11.43 -2.54 -3.10
CA LYS A 51 -10.98 -2.27 -4.47
C LYS A 51 -11.23 -0.82 -4.90
N GLY A 52 -12.21 -0.14 -4.30
CA GLY A 52 -12.50 1.28 -4.57
C GLY A 52 -11.52 2.23 -3.87
N PHE A 53 -10.70 1.74 -2.95
CA PHE A 53 -9.75 2.55 -2.18
C PHE A 53 -8.33 2.45 -2.73
N ALA A 54 -7.79 1.23 -2.75
CA ALA A 54 -6.44 0.96 -3.21
C ALA A 54 -6.40 -0.39 -3.91
N GLU A 55 -5.64 -0.43 -5.00
CA GLU A 55 -5.35 -1.66 -5.73
C GLU A 55 -3.96 -2.16 -5.34
N GLU A 56 -3.87 -3.43 -4.97
CA GLU A 56 -2.61 -4.11 -4.71
C GLU A 56 -1.97 -4.51 -6.03
N VAL A 57 -0.75 -4.04 -6.26
CA VAL A 57 0.03 -4.33 -7.45
C VAL A 57 1.28 -5.09 -7.03
N HIS A 58 1.53 -6.17 -7.76
CA HIS A 58 2.65 -7.07 -7.53
C HIS A 58 3.69 -6.92 -8.62
N GLU A 59 4.93 -7.25 -8.28
CA GLU A 59 6.02 -7.37 -9.24
C GLU A 59 5.76 -8.48 -10.27
N ASN A 60 6.35 -8.33 -11.46
CA ASN A 60 6.18 -9.26 -12.57
C ASN A 60 6.56 -10.69 -12.15
N GLY A 61 5.76 -11.68 -12.57
CA GLY A 61 5.96 -13.09 -12.21
C GLY A 61 5.28 -13.52 -10.90
N TRP A 62 4.74 -12.58 -10.11
CA TRP A 62 3.95 -12.94 -8.92
C TRP A 62 2.73 -13.79 -9.27
N GLN A 63 1.99 -13.40 -10.32
CA GLN A 63 0.81 -14.16 -10.79
C GLN A 63 1.19 -15.56 -11.29
N GLU A 64 2.28 -15.69 -12.05
CA GLU A 64 2.77 -16.98 -12.56
C GLU A 64 3.20 -17.91 -11.42
N THR A 65 3.85 -17.35 -10.39
CA THR A 65 4.25 -18.09 -9.19
C THR A 65 3.02 -18.54 -8.38
N LEU A 66 2.01 -17.67 -8.26
CA LEU A 66 0.74 -17.99 -7.59
C LEU A 66 0.00 -19.13 -8.30
N GLU A 67 -0.12 -19.07 -9.63
CA GLU A 67 -0.73 -20.13 -10.43
C GLU A 67 0.03 -21.45 -10.31
N SER A 68 1.36 -21.40 -10.28
CA SER A 68 2.22 -22.58 -10.10
C SER A 68 2.02 -23.21 -8.73
N LEU A 69 1.87 -22.38 -7.68
CA LEU A 69 1.59 -22.83 -6.32
C LEU A 69 0.22 -23.52 -6.24
N GLU A 70 -0.80 -22.93 -6.87
CA GLU A 70 -2.15 -23.50 -6.88
C GLU A 70 -2.19 -24.86 -7.60
N LYS A 71 -1.52 -24.97 -8.76
CA LYS A 71 -1.36 -26.23 -9.50
C LYS A 71 -0.65 -27.29 -8.65
N ALA A 72 0.43 -26.94 -7.95
CA ALA A 72 1.16 -27.87 -7.09
C ALA A 72 0.29 -28.36 -5.92
N LYS A 73 -0.46 -27.47 -5.27
CA LYS A 73 -1.39 -27.83 -4.17
C LYS A 73 -2.52 -28.72 -4.65
N LEU A 74 -3.07 -28.48 -5.83
CA LEU A 74 -4.07 -29.34 -6.45
C LEU A 74 -3.52 -30.74 -6.75
N GLY A 75 -2.31 -30.83 -7.31
CA GLY A 75 -1.64 -32.11 -7.57
C GLY A 75 -1.42 -32.94 -6.31
N ILE A 76 -1.02 -32.31 -5.20
CA ILE A 76 -0.90 -32.97 -3.89
C ILE A 76 -2.27 -33.50 -3.42
N ARG A 77 -3.33 -32.69 -3.54
CA ARG A 77 -4.68 -33.05 -3.13
C ARG A 77 -5.20 -34.28 -3.89
N GLU A 78 -4.94 -34.35 -5.20
CA GLU A 78 -5.31 -35.51 -6.03
C GLU A 78 -4.52 -36.76 -5.62
N LYS A 79 -3.19 -36.65 -5.48
CA LYS A 79 -2.30 -37.77 -5.12
C LYS A 79 -2.58 -38.34 -3.71
N LYS A 80 -2.97 -37.50 -2.74
CA LYS A 80 -3.35 -37.92 -1.37
C LYS A 80 -4.59 -38.83 -1.34
N GLY A 81 -5.39 -38.87 -2.41
CA GLY A 81 -6.50 -39.81 -2.56
C GLY A 81 -6.07 -41.26 -2.82
N TRP A 82 -4.81 -41.51 -3.22
CA TRP A 82 -4.31 -42.82 -3.64
C TRP A 82 -3.36 -43.39 -2.58
N LYS A 83 -3.68 -44.56 -2.02
CA LYS A 83 -3.21 -44.95 -0.68
C LYS A 83 -1.74 -45.31 -0.51
N GLU A 84 -0.97 -45.70 -1.53
CA GLU A 84 0.41 -46.20 -1.27
C GLU A 84 1.47 -45.88 -2.35
N GLY A 85 1.12 -45.40 -3.55
CA GLY A 85 2.07 -45.27 -4.67
C GLY A 85 2.80 -43.93 -4.81
N TRP A 86 2.31 -42.85 -4.19
CA TRP A 86 2.73 -41.48 -4.50
C TRP A 86 3.49 -40.78 -3.36
N LYS A 87 3.92 -41.52 -2.33
CA LYS A 87 4.54 -40.95 -1.11
C LYS A 87 5.80 -40.12 -1.41
N THR A 88 6.63 -40.55 -2.35
CA THR A 88 7.85 -39.85 -2.77
C THR A 88 7.53 -38.58 -3.56
N GLU A 89 6.60 -38.64 -4.51
CA GLU A 89 6.23 -37.47 -5.30
C GLU A 89 5.48 -36.41 -4.49
N ILE A 90 4.64 -36.82 -3.53
CA ILE A 90 3.97 -35.89 -2.63
C ILE A 90 5.00 -35.07 -1.84
N LYS A 91 6.09 -35.70 -1.37
CA LYS A 91 7.18 -34.98 -0.68
C LYS A 91 7.86 -33.96 -1.60
N ILE A 92 8.16 -34.36 -2.83
CA ILE A 92 8.76 -33.46 -3.83
C ILE A 92 7.84 -32.27 -4.12
N ASP A 93 6.55 -32.51 -4.26
CA ASP A 93 5.58 -31.44 -4.53
C ASP A 93 5.37 -30.54 -3.28
N GLU A 94 5.45 -31.08 -2.07
CA GLU A 94 5.45 -30.30 -0.81
C GLU A 94 6.68 -29.38 -0.70
N GLU A 95 7.88 -29.86 -1.04
CA GLU A 95 9.10 -29.04 -1.11
C GLU A 95 8.98 -27.92 -2.16
N LYS A 96 8.40 -28.22 -3.34
CA LYS A 96 8.12 -27.19 -4.35
C LYS A 96 7.14 -26.14 -3.86
N VAL A 97 6.09 -26.55 -3.13
CA VAL A 97 5.11 -25.64 -2.53
C VAL A 97 5.81 -24.70 -1.54
N GLU A 98 6.68 -25.22 -0.68
CA GLU A 98 7.45 -24.40 0.26
C GLU A 98 8.33 -23.38 -0.47
N HIS A 99 9.05 -23.81 -1.52
CA HIS A 99 9.87 -22.92 -2.33
C HIS A 99 9.05 -21.81 -3.02
N LEU A 100 7.90 -22.16 -3.61
CA LEU A 100 7.01 -21.20 -4.26
C LEU A 100 6.39 -20.21 -3.24
N GLU A 101 6.09 -20.65 -2.03
CA GLU A 101 5.61 -19.78 -0.95
C GLU A 101 6.69 -18.81 -0.46
N GLU A 102 7.95 -19.23 -0.39
CA GLU A 102 9.07 -18.34 -0.10
C GLU A 102 9.30 -17.31 -1.21
N GLN A 103 9.25 -17.76 -2.47
CA GLN A 103 9.32 -16.87 -3.62
C GLN A 103 8.20 -15.82 -3.58
N LEU A 104 6.95 -16.22 -3.29
CA LEU A 104 5.81 -15.31 -3.14
C LEU A 104 6.02 -14.24 -2.07
N LYS A 105 6.65 -14.58 -0.94
CA LYS A 105 6.99 -13.62 0.13
C LYS A 105 8.09 -12.64 -0.28
N SER A 106 8.95 -13.04 -1.22
CA SER A 106 10.07 -12.20 -1.67
C SER A 106 9.64 -11.09 -2.64
N TYR A 107 8.54 -11.30 -3.37
CA TYR A 107 8.05 -10.33 -4.34
C TYR A 107 7.65 -9.01 -3.69
N LYS A 108 8.03 -7.92 -4.36
CA LYS A 108 7.66 -6.59 -3.91
C LYS A 108 6.18 -6.31 -4.17
N VAL A 109 5.50 -5.82 -3.15
CA VAL A 109 4.10 -5.39 -3.20
C VAL A 109 4.02 -3.87 -3.01
N TRP A 110 3.20 -3.22 -3.82
CA TRP A 110 2.83 -1.82 -3.64
C TRP A 110 1.36 -1.60 -3.90
N TYR A 111 0.86 -0.46 -3.46
CA TYR A 111 -0.54 -0.06 -3.56
C TYR A 111 -0.65 1.19 -4.41
N VAL A 112 -1.61 1.17 -5.33
CA VAL A 112 -2.01 2.33 -6.13
C VAL A 112 -3.36 2.80 -5.63
N LEU A 113 -3.46 4.07 -5.24
CA LEU A 113 -4.73 4.61 -4.76
C LEU A 113 -5.67 4.92 -5.92
N ASP A 114 -6.97 4.88 -5.63
CA ASP A 114 -7.98 5.38 -6.56
C ASP A 114 -7.68 6.83 -7.00
N SER A 115 -8.05 7.15 -8.24
CA SER A 115 -7.78 8.45 -8.88
C SER A 115 -8.32 9.63 -8.06
N LEU A 116 -9.54 9.53 -7.50
CA LEU A 116 -10.15 10.60 -6.73
C LEU A 116 -9.44 10.80 -5.39
N ILE A 117 -9.09 9.69 -4.74
CA ILE A 117 -8.39 9.69 -3.46
C ILE A 117 -7.00 10.30 -3.65
N TYR A 118 -6.25 9.83 -4.65
CA TYR A 118 -4.93 10.33 -4.97
C TYR A 118 -4.95 11.83 -5.31
N LYS A 119 -5.88 12.30 -6.16
CA LYS A 119 -6.04 13.73 -6.47
C LYS A 119 -6.29 14.56 -5.22
N THR A 120 -7.20 14.12 -4.34
CA THR A 120 -7.51 14.80 -3.08
C THR A 120 -6.26 14.94 -2.20
N ARG A 121 -5.42 13.90 -2.15
CA ARG A 121 -4.16 13.94 -1.40
C ARG A 121 -3.15 14.90 -2.03
N LEU A 122 -2.97 14.85 -3.35
CA LEU A 122 -2.08 15.77 -4.06
C LEU A 122 -2.48 17.23 -3.81
N THR A 123 -3.77 17.56 -3.90
CA THR A 123 -4.26 18.92 -3.64
C THR A 123 -3.96 19.36 -2.20
N LYS A 124 -4.18 18.49 -1.21
CA LYS A 124 -3.84 18.78 0.20
C LYS A 124 -2.35 19.07 0.39
N LEU A 125 -1.48 18.29 -0.28
CA LEU A 125 -0.03 18.48 -0.21
C LEU A 125 0.43 19.78 -0.87
N LEU A 126 -0.13 20.11 -2.04
CA LEU A 126 0.15 21.37 -2.73
C LEU A 126 -0.26 22.56 -1.86
N LYS A 127 -1.48 22.53 -1.31
CA LYS A 127 -1.99 23.56 -0.40
C LYS A 127 -1.08 23.72 0.84
N LYS A 128 -0.63 22.61 1.44
CA LYS A 128 0.29 22.65 2.57
C LYS A 128 1.65 23.28 2.21
N LYS A 129 2.17 23.03 1.02
CA LYS A 129 3.40 23.67 0.52
C LYS A 129 3.22 25.17 0.29
N GLU A 130 2.09 25.56 -0.29
CA GLU A 130 1.73 26.98 -0.47
C GLU A 130 1.62 27.69 0.88
N GLU A 131 0.89 27.12 1.84
CA GLU A 131 0.77 27.64 3.19
C GLU A 131 2.13 27.74 3.91
N ALA A 132 3.01 26.74 3.74
CA ALA A 132 4.37 26.79 4.28
C ALA A 132 5.22 27.91 3.65
N ALA A 133 5.16 28.08 2.33
CA ALA A 133 5.86 29.16 1.64
C ALA A 133 5.31 30.54 2.04
N ILE A 134 4.00 30.67 2.24
CA ILE A 134 3.38 31.89 2.77
C ILE A 134 3.90 32.18 4.19
N ARG A 135 3.91 31.17 5.07
CA ARG A 135 4.44 31.30 6.43
C ARG A 135 5.92 31.70 6.44
N GLU A 136 6.74 31.12 5.58
CA GLU A 136 8.15 31.47 5.45
C GLU A 136 8.35 32.93 4.99
N LYS A 137 7.54 33.36 4.02
CA LYS A 137 7.54 34.77 3.56
C LYS A 137 7.06 35.74 4.64
N LEU A 138 6.08 35.35 5.47
CA LEU A 138 5.65 36.12 6.63
C LEU A 138 6.78 36.23 7.67
N HIS A 139 7.42 35.12 8.02
CA HIS A 139 8.55 35.10 8.96
C HIS A 139 9.76 35.90 8.48
N SER A 140 10.03 35.92 7.18
CA SER A 140 11.11 36.71 6.58
C SER A 140 10.73 38.17 6.31
N GLY A 141 9.52 38.61 6.68
CA GLY A 141 9.04 39.98 6.48
C GLY A 141 8.80 40.36 5.00
N LYS A 142 8.92 39.42 4.06
CA LYS A 142 8.72 39.62 2.62
C LYS A 142 7.25 39.58 2.22
N LEU A 143 6.39 39.00 3.05
CA LEU A 143 4.93 39.06 2.90
C LEU A 143 4.38 40.10 3.89
N LEU A 144 3.91 41.23 3.37
CA LEU A 144 3.01 42.09 4.12
C LEU A 144 1.58 41.54 3.96
N PRO A 145 0.74 41.53 5.00
CA PRO A 145 -0.66 41.14 4.87
C PRO A 145 -1.37 42.17 4.00
N THR A 146 -1.36 41.97 2.69
CA THR A 146 -2.16 42.78 1.78
C THR A 146 -3.62 42.36 1.91
N THR A 147 -4.48 43.35 2.12
CA THR A 147 -5.93 43.21 2.27
C THR A 147 -6.62 42.59 1.04
N SER A 148 -5.88 42.38 -0.06
CA SER A 148 -6.37 41.83 -1.32
C SER A 148 -6.73 40.34 -1.28
N ASN A 149 -6.31 39.59 -0.25
CA ASN A 149 -6.63 38.15 -0.10
C ASN A 149 -7.70 37.84 0.97
N LEU A 150 -8.29 38.85 1.61
CA LEU A 150 -9.51 38.63 2.38
C LEU A 150 -10.62 38.36 1.36
N LYS A 151 -11.13 37.12 1.30
CA LYS A 151 -12.41 36.83 0.64
C LYS A 151 -13.40 37.87 1.16
N LYS A 152 -13.89 38.75 0.27
CA LYS A 152 -14.95 39.70 0.61
C LYS A 152 -16.08 38.89 1.23
N LEU A 153 -16.36 39.17 2.50
CA LEU A 153 -17.50 38.65 3.24
C LEU A 153 -18.80 39.05 2.55
#